data_AF-A0A9E4DXL3-F1
#
_entry.id   AF-A0A9E4DXL3-F1
#
_cell.length_a   1.000
_cell.length_b   1.000
_cell.length_c   1.000
_cell.angle_alpha   90.00
_cell.angle_beta   90.00
_cell.angle_gamma   90.00
#
_symmetry.space_group_name_H-M   'P 1'
#
loop_
_entity.id
_entity.type
_entity.pdbx_description
1 polymer ?
#
loop_
_entity_poly.entity_id
_entity_poly.type
_entity_poly.pdbx_seq_one_letter_code
_entity_poly.pdbx_strand_id
1 'polypeptide(L)'
;MTSLKIPPSFLQMEWNPKTADKDAAWALYIELLTRITTQPLPTEHGDEKTALDSVYSLFAVTREVIKEQGPDCINFTKIAIVVLNQVIRPFTAKWHRKSLAGDFEQESERAAFREELAALQVELRKYSRMLADIAEVEDLTDLEAVE
;
A
#
# COMPACT_ATOMS: atom_id res chain seq x y z
N MET A 1 15.39 -6.39 -5.35
CA MET A 1 14.30 -5.62 -5.99
C MET A 1 13.72 -6.44 -7.12
N THR A 2 12.49 -6.94 -6.97
CA THR A 2 11.78 -7.64 -8.05
C THR A 2 11.27 -6.56 -9.02
N SER A 3 11.64 -6.62 -10.29
CA SER A 3 11.14 -5.68 -11.29
C SER A 3 9.61 -5.82 -11.40
N LEU A 4 8.90 -4.70 -11.37
CA LEU A 4 7.45 -4.68 -11.61
C LEU A 4 7.18 -5.24 -13.01
N LYS A 5 6.31 -6.23 -13.09
CA LYS A 5 5.89 -6.85 -14.35
C LYS A 5 4.78 -6.02 -14.96
N ILE A 6 5.16 -4.99 -15.71
CA ILE A 6 4.22 -4.07 -16.37
C ILE A 6 4.16 -4.43 -17.86
N PRO A 7 2.98 -4.76 -18.42
CA PRO A 7 2.86 -5.06 -19.84
C PRO A 7 3.16 -3.80 -20.68
N PRO A 8 3.77 -3.93 -21.88
CA PRO A 8 4.16 -2.77 -22.70
C PRO A 8 3.00 -1.82 -23.05
N SER A 9 1.79 -2.35 -23.22
CA SER A 9 0.58 -1.56 -23.47
C SER A 9 0.24 -0.58 -22.33
N PHE A 10 0.71 -0.86 -21.11
CA PHE A 10 0.54 0.01 -19.96
C PHE A 10 1.60 1.12 -19.93
N LEU A 11 2.80 0.86 -20.46
CA LEU A 11 3.89 1.85 -20.56
C LEU A 11 3.69 2.85 -21.71
N GLN A 12 2.92 2.48 -22.73
CA GLN A 12 2.64 3.31 -23.91
C GLN A 12 1.48 4.31 -23.69
N MET A 13 0.94 4.38 -22.48
CA MET A 13 -0.22 5.20 -22.22
C MET A 13 0.17 6.66 -21.99
N GLU A 14 -0.55 7.59 -22.60
CA GLU A 14 -0.41 9.01 -22.28
C GLU A 14 -0.85 9.23 -20.83
N TRP A 15 0.09 9.68 -20.01
CA TRP A 15 -0.16 10.09 -18.64
C TRP A 15 -0.94 11.41 -18.65
N ASN A 16 -2.25 11.32 -18.44
CA ASN A 16 -3.14 12.47 -18.36
C ASN A 16 -4.22 12.25 -17.28
N PRO A 17 -3.87 12.40 -15.99
CA PRO A 17 -4.80 12.19 -14.88
C PRO A 17 -5.99 13.15 -14.95
N LYS A 18 -7.21 12.61 -14.87
CA LYS A 18 -8.44 13.39 -14.78
C LYS A 18 -8.77 13.75 -13.34
N THR A 19 -9.74 14.64 -13.12
CA THR A 19 -10.26 14.95 -11.77
C THR A 19 -10.58 13.70 -10.95
N ALA A 20 -11.25 12.71 -11.54
CA ALA A 20 -11.55 11.44 -10.86
C ALA A 20 -10.29 10.65 -10.44
N ASP A 21 -9.18 10.73 -11.21
CA ASP A 21 -7.90 10.13 -10.81
C ASP A 21 -7.31 10.87 -9.59
N LYS A 22 -7.39 12.21 -9.59
CA LYS A 22 -6.90 13.06 -8.49
C LYS A 22 -7.68 12.80 -7.21
N ASP A 23 -9.01 12.76 -7.31
CA ASP A 23 -9.92 12.50 -6.19
C ASP A 23 -9.69 11.09 -5.62
N ALA A 24 -9.51 10.09 -6.49
CA ALA A 24 -9.17 8.73 -6.07
C ALA A 24 -7.81 8.67 -5.36
N ALA A 25 -6.81 9.37 -5.91
CA ALA A 25 -5.48 9.41 -5.35
C ALA A 25 -5.47 10.09 -3.97
N TRP A 26 -6.17 11.21 -3.83
CA TRP A 26 -6.36 11.89 -2.55
C TRP A 26 -7.01 10.97 -1.51
N ALA A 27 -8.11 10.29 -1.86
CA ALA A 27 -8.81 9.40 -0.95
C ALA A 27 -7.91 8.28 -0.43
N LEU A 28 -7.18 7.60 -1.32
CA LEU A 28 -6.28 6.53 -0.90
C LEU A 28 -5.01 7.05 -0.21
N TYR A 29 -4.54 8.24 -0.55
CA TYR A 29 -3.39 8.88 0.09
C TYR A 29 -3.64 9.11 1.59
N ILE A 30 -4.80 9.67 1.96
CA ILE A 30 -5.19 9.88 3.37
C ILE A 30 -5.23 8.56 4.15
N GLU A 31 -5.77 7.51 3.53
CA GLU A 31 -5.78 6.17 4.10
C GLU A 31 -4.36 5.67 4.35
N LEU A 32 -3.44 5.86 3.41
CA LEU A 32 -2.06 5.41 3.58
C LEU A 32 -1.31 6.20 4.66
N LEU A 33 -1.47 7.52 4.75
CA LEU A 33 -0.74 8.36 5.73
C LEU A 33 -0.99 7.97 7.19
N THR A 34 -2.20 7.51 7.50
CA THR A 34 -2.65 7.31 8.89
C THR A 34 -2.61 5.86 9.35
N ARG A 35 -2.09 4.95 8.51
CA ARG A 35 -2.07 3.51 8.76
C ARG A 35 -0.66 3.00 9.04
N ILE A 36 -0.62 1.88 9.77
CA ILE A 36 0.59 1.07 10.00
C ILE A 36 1.27 0.59 8.70
N THR A 37 0.59 0.71 7.56
CA THR A 37 1.12 0.40 6.22
C THR A 37 2.19 1.40 5.76
N THR A 38 2.23 2.60 6.35
CA THR A 38 3.28 3.60 6.09
C THR A 38 3.94 4.11 7.37
N GLN A 39 3.35 3.86 8.54
CA GLN A 39 3.92 4.25 9.83
C GLN A 39 4.78 3.15 10.46
N PRO A 40 5.97 3.46 11.01
CA PRO A 40 6.80 2.47 11.69
C PRO A 40 6.03 1.77 12.79
N LEU A 41 6.28 0.48 12.96
CA LEU A 41 5.71 -0.30 14.05
C LEU A 41 6.85 -0.85 14.92
N PRO A 42 7.17 -0.17 16.04
CA PRO A 42 8.23 -0.60 16.97
C PRO A 42 8.04 -2.04 17.43
N THR A 43 9.14 -2.73 17.70
CA THR A 43 9.14 -4.14 18.14
C THR A 43 8.41 -4.36 19.45
N GLU A 44 8.34 -3.33 20.29
CA GLU A 44 7.73 -3.36 21.63
C GLU A 44 6.21 -3.07 21.58
N HIS A 45 5.67 -2.68 20.42
CA HIS A 45 4.31 -2.18 20.29
C HIS A 45 3.52 -2.87 19.16
N GLY A 46 2.20 -2.98 19.39
CA GLY A 46 1.27 -3.64 18.48
C GLY A 46 1.55 -5.13 18.27
N ASP A 47 0.73 -5.77 17.44
CA ASP A 47 0.85 -7.18 17.12
C ASP A 47 0.81 -7.42 15.60
N GLU A 48 1.41 -8.53 15.17
CA GLU A 48 1.56 -8.88 13.76
C GLU A 48 0.22 -9.16 13.08
N LYS A 49 -0.79 -9.65 13.83
CA LYS A 49 -2.11 -9.94 13.27
C LYS A 49 -2.83 -8.66 12.89
N THR A 50 -2.85 -7.68 13.79
CA THR A 50 -3.44 -6.36 13.55
C THR A 50 -2.72 -5.64 12.40
N ALA A 51 -1.39 -5.72 12.35
CA ALA A 51 -0.61 -5.17 11.24
C ALA A 51 -0.96 -5.83 9.90
N LEU A 52 -1.04 -7.16 9.86
CA LEU A 52 -1.43 -7.93 8.68
C LEU A 52 -2.85 -7.57 8.22
N ASP A 53 -3.79 -7.42 9.15
CA ASP A 53 -5.17 -7.07 8.86
C ASP A 53 -5.29 -5.65 8.30
N SER A 54 -4.50 -4.69 8.82
CA SER A 54 -4.41 -3.35 8.25
C SER A 54 -3.89 -3.38 6.81
N VAL A 55 -2.82 -4.13 6.53
CA VAL A 55 -2.29 -4.29 5.16
C VAL A 55 -3.33 -4.94 4.24
N TYR A 56 -4.02 -5.99 4.71
CA TYR A 56 -5.05 -6.68 3.93
C TYR A 56 -6.25 -5.78 3.62
N SER A 57 -6.63 -4.90 4.55
CA SER A 57 -7.78 -3.98 4.36
C SER A 57 -7.61 -3.04 3.17
N LEU A 58 -6.38 -2.76 2.71
CA LEU A 58 -6.12 -1.95 1.51
C LEU A 58 -6.81 -2.51 0.26
N PHE A 59 -7.00 -3.84 0.15
CA PHE A 59 -7.75 -4.41 -0.97
C PHE A 59 -9.21 -3.96 -1.00
N ALA A 60 -9.85 -3.81 0.16
CA ALA A 60 -11.24 -3.35 0.23
C ALA A 60 -11.30 -1.84 -0.02
N VAL A 61 -10.50 -1.08 0.72
CA VAL A 61 -10.40 0.40 0.62
C VAL A 61 -10.13 0.84 -0.82
N THR A 62 -9.10 0.31 -1.47
CA THR A 62 -8.78 0.69 -2.85
C THR A 62 -9.91 0.33 -3.82
N ARG A 63 -10.62 -0.79 -3.62
CA ARG A 63 -11.76 -1.15 -4.49
C ARG A 63 -12.95 -0.22 -4.28
N GLU A 64 -13.19 0.22 -3.06
CA GLU A 64 -14.25 1.19 -2.76
C GLU A 64 -13.96 2.52 -3.45
N VAL A 65 -12.74 3.06 -3.29
CA VAL A 65 -12.29 4.28 -3.98
C VAL A 65 -12.48 4.17 -5.51
N ILE A 66 -12.05 3.07 -6.12
CA ILE A 66 -12.21 2.87 -7.59
C ILE A 66 -13.69 2.82 -7.99
N LYS A 67 -14.54 2.17 -7.18
CA LYS A 67 -15.97 2.05 -7.49
C LYS A 67 -16.71 3.37 -7.34
N GLU A 68 -16.35 4.17 -6.34
CA GLU A 68 -16.94 5.49 -6.09
C GLU A 68 -16.62 6.47 -7.22
N GLN A 69 -15.38 6.48 -7.69
CA GLN A 69 -14.92 7.35 -8.78
C GLN A 69 -15.30 6.83 -10.17
N GLY A 70 -15.54 5.53 -10.29
CA GLY A 70 -15.97 4.89 -11.53
C GLY A 70 -14.87 4.84 -12.61
N PRO A 71 -15.24 4.59 -13.87
CA PRO A 71 -14.27 4.32 -14.94
C PRO A 71 -13.37 5.51 -15.32
N ASP A 72 -13.69 6.72 -14.86
CA ASP A 72 -12.90 7.92 -15.17
C ASP A 72 -11.60 8.04 -14.36
N CYS A 73 -11.42 7.26 -13.28
CA CYS A 73 -10.17 7.15 -12.51
C CYS A 73 -9.21 6.08 -13.07
N ILE A 74 -9.11 5.94 -14.39
CA ILE A 74 -8.40 4.83 -15.02
C ILE A 74 -6.88 4.85 -14.80
N ASN A 75 -6.25 6.04 -14.70
CA ASN A 75 -4.81 6.15 -14.46
C ASN A 75 -4.47 5.69 -13.03
N PHE A 76 -5.26 6.15 -12.05
CA PHE A 76 -5.17 5.70 -10.67
C PHE A 76 -5.41 4.20 -10.55
N THR A 77 -6.51 3.70 -11.13
CA THR A 77 -6.92 2.28 -11.09
C THR A 77 -5.79 1.37 -11.56
N LYS A 78 -5.15 1.76 -12.65
CA LYS A 78 -4.04 1.05 -13.27
C LYS A 78 -2.87 0.88 -12.31
N ILE A 79 -2.42 1.95 -11.68
CA ILE A 79 -1.35 1.93 -10.68
C ILE A 79 -1.77 1.09 -9.47
N ALA A 80 -2.96 1.35 -8.94
CA ALA A 80 -3.49 0.69 -7.76
C ALA A 80 -3.55 -0.84 -7.92
N ILE A 81 -3.99 -1.34 -9.08
CA ILE A 81 -4.01 -2.77 -9.40
C ILE A 81 -2.60 -3.39 -9.37
N VAL A 82 -1.59 -2.67 -9.89
CA VAL A 82 -0.20 -3.15 -9.88
C VAL A 82 0.31 -3.25 -8.44
N VAL A 83 0.13 -2.21 -7.63
CA VAL A 83 0.56 -2.21 -6.23
C VAL A 83 -0.14 -3.31 -5.42
N LEU A 84 -1.47 -3.41 -5.51
CA LEU A 84 -2.24 -4.43 -4.81
C LEU A 84 -1.77 -5.85 -5.16
N ASN A 85 -1.52 -6.15 -6.44
CA ASN A 85 -1.24 -7.52 -6.87
C ASN A 85 0.25 -7.91 -6.87
N GLN A 86 1.16 -6.96 -7.05
CA GLN A 86 2.59 -7.25 -7.15
C GLN A 86 3.36 -6.90 -5.88
N VAL A 87 2.86 -5.95 -5.07
CA VAL A 87 3.51 -5.49 -3.83
C VAL A 87 2.80 -6.06 -2.60
N ILE A 88 1.48 -5.81 -2.47
CA ILE A 88 0.73 -6.18 -1.26
C ILE A 88 0.32 -7.65 -1.23
N ARG A 89 -0.12 -8.22 -2.36
CA ARG A 89 -0.60 -9.61 -2.43
C ARG A 89 0.45 -10.65 -2.01
N PRO A 90 1.72 -10.60 -2.45
CA PRO A 90 2.72 -11.58 -2.03
C PRO A 90 2.93 -11.58 -0.50
N PHE A 91 3.00 -10.39 0.10
CA PHE A 91 3.14 -10.24 1.55
C PHE A 91 1.94 -10.84 2.28
N THR A 92 0.73 -10.39 1.94
CA THR A 92 -0.50 -10.85 2.61
C THR A 92 -0.74 -12.34 2.41
N ALA A 93 -0.48 -12.89 1.22
CA ALA A 93 -0.65 -14.32 0.96
C ALA A 93 0.28 -15.19 1.81
N LYS A 94 1.55 -14.80 1.95
CA LYS A 94 2.52 -15.49 2.80
C LYS A 94 2.08 -15.46 4.26
N TRP A 95 1.87 -14.26 4.79
CA TRP A 95 1.66 -14.06 6.22
C TRP A 95 0.26 -14.47 6.70
N HIS A 96 -0.76 -14.43 5.82
CA HIS A 96 -2.07 -14.98 6.13
C HIS A 96 -2.01 -16.48 6.43
N ARG A 97 -1.29 -17.26 5.61
CA ARG A 97 -1.13 -18.70 5.85
C ARG A 97 -0.41 -18.97 7.18
N LYS A 98 0.66 -18.23 7.47
CA LYS A 98 1.43 -18.34 8.71
C LYS A 98 0.62 -17.94 9.95
N SER A 99 -0.14 -16.86 9.83
CA SER A 99 -1.08 -16.41 10.87
C SER A 99 -2.10 -17.49 11.22
N LEU A 100 -2.70 -18.15 10.22
CA LEU A 100 -3.65 -19.26 10.46
C LEU A 100 -3.00 -20.49 11.12
N ALA A 101 -1.69 -20.68 10.92
CA ALA A 101 -0.93 -21.77 11.54
C ALA A 101 -0.50 -21.47 12.99
N GLY A 102 -0.77 -20.26 13.50
CA GLY A 102 -0.30 -19.83 14.82
C GLY A 102 1.18 -19.45 14.85
N ASP A 103 1.81 -19.17 13.71
CA ASP A 103 3.25 -18.91 13.63
C ASP A 103 3.66 -17.64 14.41
N PHE A 104 2.75 -16.70 14.66
CA PHE A 104 3.05 -15.50 15.47
C PHE A 104 3.32 -15.80 16.95
N GLU A 105 3.07 -17.02 17.45
CA GLU A 105 3.53 -17.43 18.78
C GLU A 105 5.06 -17.60 18.84
N GLN A 106 5.72 -17.74 17.68
CA GLN A 106 7.17 -17.90 17.58
C GLN A 106 7.85 -16.54 17.41
N GLU A 107 8.81 -16.23 18.28
CA GLU A 107 9.57 -14.97 18.23
C GLU A 107 10.31 -14.75 16.90
N SER A 108 10.88 -15.81 16.33
CA SER A 108 11.57 -15.77 15.04
C SER A 108 10.64 -15.39 13.89
N GLU A 109 9.40 -15.87 13.92
CA GLU A 109 8.38 -15.57 12.90
C GLU A 109 7.83 -14.16 13.03
N ARG A 110 7.65 -13.68 14.27
CA ARG A 110 7.33 -12.26 14.52
C ARG A 110 8.43 -11.34 14.02
N ALA A 111 9.69 -11.64 14.33
CA ALA A 111 10.83 -10.85 13.84
C ALA A 111 10.90 -10.81 12.31
N ALA A 112 10.73 -11.97 11.64
CA ALA A 112 10.69 -12.03 10.18
C ALA A 112 9.50 -11.26 9.58
N PHE A 113 8.33 -11.29 10.23
CA PHE A 113 7.19 -10.47 9.81
C PHE A 113 7.51 -8.98 9.91
N ARG A 114 8.10 -8.53 11.02
CA ARG A 114 8.45 -7.12 11.24
C ARG A 114 9.48 -6.62 10.24
N GLU A 115 10.48 -7.42 9.92
CA GLU A 115 11.47 -7.11 8.89
C GLU A 115 10.82 -6.93 7.51
N GLU A 116 9.97 -7.88 7.12
CA GLU A 116 9.27 -7.81 5.83
C GLU A 116 8.22 -6.69 5.78
N LEU A 117 7.57 -6.40 6.91
CA LEU A 117 6.65 -5.27 7.03
C LEU A 117 7.40 -3.95 6.84
N ALA A 118 8.58 -3.78 7.47
CA ALA A 118 9.40 -2.59 7.28
C ALA A 118 9.81 -2.41 5.82
N ALA A 119 10.20 -3.50 5.13
CA ALA A 119 10.48 -3.46 3.70
C ALA A 119 9.25 -3.09 2.86
N LEU A 120 8.07 -3.63 3.21
CA LEU A 120 6.81 -3.27 2.56
C LEU A 120 6.45 -1.79 2.77
N GLN A 121 6.63 -1.27 3.99
CA GLN A 121 6.36 0.13 4.32
C GLN A 121 7.22 1.09 3.48
N VAL A 122 8.47 0.73 3.16
CA VAL A 122 9.31 1.53 2.25
C VAL A 122 8.68 1.62 0.86
N GLU A 123 8.17 0.52 0.31
CA GLU A 123 7.49 0.53 -0.99
C GLU A 123 6.14 1.27 -0.94
N LEU A 124 5.39 1.14 0.15
CA LEU A 124 4.11 1.84 0.33
C LEU A 124 4.28 3.34 0.58
N ARG A 125 5.39 3.79 1.18
CA ARG A 125 5.74 5.21 1.24
C ARG A 125 6.00 5.78 -0.15
N LYS A 126 6.76 5.08 -1.00
CA LYS A 126 6.94 5.49 -2.41
C LYS A 126 5.60 5.60 -3.14
N TYR A 127 4.69 4.65 -2.87
CA TYR A 127 3.34 4.71 -3.43
C TYR A 127 2.57 5.93 -2.90
N SER A 128 2.63 6.21 -1.60
CA SER A 128 2.02 7.38 -0.96
C SER A 128 2.45 8.70 -1.62
N ARG A 129 3.76 8.89 -1.83
CA ARG A 129 4.28 10.10 -2.52
C ARG A 129 3.75 10.23 -3.94
N MET A 130 3.72 9.13 -4.69
CA MET A 130 3.14 9.13 -6.04
C MET A 130 1.62 9.45 -6.03
N LEU A 131 0.87 9.06 -4.99
CA LEU A 131 -0.53 9.45 -4.86
C LEU A 131 -0.68 10.95 -4.58
N ALA A 132 0.19 11.53 -3.75
CA ALA A 132 0.23 12.98 -3.52
C ALA A 132 0.49 13.74 -4.84
N ASP A 133 1.44 13.26 -5.65
CA ASP A 133 1.73 13.81 -6.99
C ASP A 133 0.52 13.76 -7.93
N ILE A 134 -0.19 12.62 -7.97
CA ILE A 134 -1.42 12.47 -8.79
C ILE A 134 -2.50 13.43 -8.29
N ALA A 135 -2.66 13.57 -6.98
CA ALA A 135 -3.65 14.43 -6.36
C ALA A 135 -3.31 15.93 -6.46
N GLU A 136 -2.07 16.28 -6.85
CA GLU A 136 -1.54 17.65 -6.88
C GLU A 136 -1.63 18.35 -5.51
N VAL A 137 -1.29 17.61 -4.44
CA VAL A 137 -1.27 18.10 -3.05
C VAL A 137 0.14 18.08 -2.48
N GLU A 138 0.33 18.77 -1.35
CA GLU A 138 1.57 18.69 -0.58
C GLU A 138 1.80 17.26 -0.06
N ASP A 139 3.03 16.76 -0.23
CA ASP A 139 3.45 15.46 0.29
C ASP A 139 3.75 15.56 1.79
N LEU A 140 2.99 14.80 2.58
CA LEU A 140 3.00 14.71 4.03
C LEU A 140 3.49 13.33 4.48
N THR A 141 3.98 12.49 3.56
CA THR A 141 4.37 11.10 3.85
C THR A 141 5.43 11.00 4.95
N ASP A 142 6.29 12.02 5.07
CA ASP A 142 7.35 12.08 6.07
C ASP A 142 7.17 13.22 7.09
N LEU A 143 5.93 13.70 7.29
CA LEU A 143 5.64 14.81 8.23
C LEU A 143 6.14 14.52 9.66
N GLU A 144 6.03 13.26 10.10
CA GLU A 144 6.43 12.81 11.44
C GLU A 144 7.88 12.31 11.50
N ALA A 145 8.62 12.34 10.38
CA ALA A 145 10.06 12.03 10.36
C ALA A 145 10.86 13.19 10.95
N VAL A 146 10.63 13.49 12.23
CA VAL A 146 11.48 14.37 13.02
C VAL A 146 12.67 13.54 13.51
N GLU A 147 13.88 14.02 13.23
CA GLU A 147 15.17 13.46 13.67
C GLU A 147 15.26 13.22 15.19
#